data_AF-A0A7C5S5U8-F1
#
_entry.id   AF-A0A7C5S5U8-F1
#
_cell.length_a   1.000
_cell.length_b   1.000
_cell.length_c   1.000
_cell.angle_alpha   90.00
_cell.angle_beta   90.00
_cell.angle_gamma   90.00
#
_symmetry.space_group_name_H-M   'P 1'
#
loop_
_entity.id
_entity.type
_entity.pdbx_description
1 polymer ?
#
loop_
_entity_poly.entity_id
_entity_poly.type
_entity_poly.pdbx_seq_one_letter_code
_entity_poly.pdbx_strand_id
1 'polypeptide(L)'
;MSVIKLKKSSEQGKKPQVSDLALGEVSINTHDGIMYARKNDGQDAIVEFYAAHATIVEGSIIKKTAGGIGQSVIREVGGFVGINTVAPSFELDVVGRINASHSILSDLGEFGSSKQANGYSGIIINGDENNESISFYIRDQARVVIDQSGRMGIGTLTPDEILHLKFDETNAGILIENTRTSGLRRVRLDLKTNGNLRPGSLFRLEFRGDEYTMLQTIRDADYGSGIGREVELYQFDYRNQILSFGPDPGHTFGFFDYENLRFGLNTVAPEYTLDVNGTISGSAFRIGPNAGIDMDSGTPVGVTILKGIVIGATKVTPIADGNHRIADGDTITTVGGIITAISKP
;
A
#
# COMPACT_ATOMS: atom_id res chain seq x y z
N MET A 1 -33.31 25.10 -83.25
CA MET A 1 -33.17 25.44 -81.82
C MET A 1 -34.27 24.71 -81.09
N SER A 2 -33.96 23.68 -80.27
CA SER A 2 -34.99 22.94 -79.54
C SER A 2 -35.49 23.81 -78.37
N VAL A 3 -36.79 24.04 -78.29
CA VAL A 3 -37.40 24.86 -77.23
C VAL A 3 -37.83 23.95 -76.09
N ILE A 4 -37.34 24.22 -74.87
CA ILE A 4 -37.83 23.56 -73.66
C ILE A 4 -39.14 24.24 -73.25
N LYS A 5 -40.20 23.46 -73.07
CA LYS A 5 -41.48 23.97 -72.57
C LYS A 5 -41.54 23.85 -71.05
N LEU A 6 -41.93 24.95 -70.41
CA LEU A 6 -42.14 25.02 -68.96
C LEU A 6 -43.64 25.04 -68.65
N LYS A 7 -44.07 24.13 -67.79
CA LYS A 7 -45.42 24.08 -67.21
C LYS A 7 -45.35 24.52 -65.75
N LYS A 8 -46.46 25.03 -65.21
CA LYS A 8 -46.54 25.43 -63.81
C LYS A 8 -47.81 24.95 -63.14
N SER A 9 -47.73 24.69 -61.84
CA SER A 9 -48.86 24.47 -60.94
C SER A 9 -48.67 25.32 -59.69
N SER A 10 -49.77 25.83 -59.14
CA SER A 10 -49.77 26.50 -57.82
C SER A 10 -50.61 25.74 -56.79
N GLU A 11 -51.06 24.53 -57.10
CA GLU A 11 -51.82 23.67 -56.18
C GLU A 11 -50.85 22.87 -55.29
N GLN A 12 -51.02 22.96 -53.97
CA GLN A 12 -50.21 22.24 -52.98
C GLN A 12 -50.24 20.72 -53.19
N GLY A 13 -49.09 20.08 -53.14
CA GLY A 13 -48.91 18.63 -53.25
C GLY A 13 -49.18 18.04 -54.65
N LYS A 14 -49.51 18.88 -55.65
CA LYS A 14 -49.86 18.42 -56.99
C LYS A 14 -48.62 18.01 -57.77
N LYS A 15 -48.55 16.70 -58.05
CA LYS A 15 -47.56 16.07 -58.91
C LYS A 15 -48.14 15.86 -60.31
N PRO A 16 -47.43 16.23 -61.38
CA PRO A 16 -47.87 15.92 -62.73
C PRO A 16 -47.92 14.40 -62.94
N GLN A 17 -48.83 13.95 -63.82
CA GLN A 17 -48.84 12.59 -64.34
C GLN A 17 -47.95 12.49 -65.58
N VAL A 18 -47.62 11.28 -66.01
CA VAL A 18 -46.84 11.06 -67.25
C VAL A 18 -47.55 11.60 -68.50
N SER A 19 -48.87 11.74 -68.48
CA SER A 19 -49.66 12.40 -69.53
C SER A 19 -49.48 13.92 -69.58
N ASP A 20 -49.11 14.52 -68.45
CA ASP A 20 -49.08 15.98 -68.28
C ASP A 20 -47.78 16.59 -68.79
N LEU A 21 -46.75 15.76 -69.04
CA LEU A 21 -45.44 16.17 -69.53
C LEU A 21 -44.98 15.28 -70.69
N ALA A 22 -44.51 15.89 -71.78
CA ALA A 22 -43.76 15.19 -72.81
C ALA A 22 -42.26 15.07 -72.41
N LEU A 23 -41.53 14.14 -73.04
CA LEU A 23 -40.07 14.05 -72.85
C LEU A 23 -39.40 15.37 -73.27
N GLY A 24 -38.55 15.90 -72.39
CA GLY A 24 -37.90 17.21 -72.59
C GLY A 24 -38.73 18.42 -72.11
N GLU A 25 -39.94 18.21 -71.57
CA GLU A 25 -40.68 19.25 -70.84
C GLU A 25 -40.38 19.21 -69.34
N VAL A 26 -40.56 20.37 -68.71
CA VAL A 26 -40.38 20.55 -67.27
C VAL A 26 -41.64 21.19 -66.70
N SER A 27 -42.09 20.73 -65.52
CA SER A 27 -43.08 21.47 -64.73
C SER A 27 -42.51 21.98 -63.42
N ILE A 28 -43.00 23.11 -62.93
CA ILE A 28 -42.64 23.68 -61.63
C ILE A 28 -43.91 23.83 -60.80
N ASN A 29 -43.95 23.23 -59.61
CA ASN A 29 -44.96 23.53 -58.60
C ASN A 29 -44.48 24.73 -57.77
N THR A 30 -45.12 25.88 -57.95
CA THR A 30 -44.74 27.13 -57.28
C THR A 30 -45.22 27.20 -55.83
N HIS A 31 -46.16 26.34 -55.42
CA HIS A 31 -46.57 26.22 -54.03
C HIS A 31 -45.53 25.40 -53.23
N ASP A 32 -45.07 24.29 -53.79
CA ASP A 32 -44.17 23.36 -53.09
C ASP A 32 -42.68 23.61 -53.40
N GLY A 33 -42.37 24.43 -54.40
CA GLY A 33 -41.00 24.69 -54.85
C GLY A 33 -40.34 23.50 -55.56
N ILE A 34 -41.12 22.52 -55.99
CA ILE A 34 -40.64 21.28 -56.62
C ILE A 34 -40.72 21.40 -58.15
N MET A 35 -39.64 21.04 -58.83
CA MET A 35 -39.58 20.89 -60.27
C MET A 35 -39.75 19.42 -60.64
N TYR A 36 -40.34 19.12 -61.80
CA TYR A 36 -40.56 17.76 -62.27
C TYR A 36 -40.21 17.64 -63.75
N ALA A 37 -39.71 16.49 -64.18
CA ALA A 37 -39.59 16.15 -65.60
C ALA A 37 -39.99 14.69 -65.85
N ARG A 38 -40.48 14.40 -67.05
CA ARG A 38 -40.72 13.01 -67.46
C ARG A 38 -39.41 12.36 -67.89
N LYS A 39 -39.18 11.12 -67.45
CA LYS A 39 -38.13 10.22 -67.95
C LYS A 39 -38.74 9.02 -68.65
N ASN A 40 -37.96 8.41 -69.54
CA ASN A 40 -38.24 7.09 -70.11
C ASN A 40 -36.92 6.34 -70.32
N ASP A 41 -36.66 5.37 -69.44
CA ASP A 41 -35.53 4.44 -69.46
C ASP A 41 -36.00 2.99 -69.72
N GLY A 42 -37.15 2.83 -70.38
CA GLY A 42 -37.85 1.56 -70.55
C GLY A 42 -39.21 1.51 -69.86
N GLN A 43 -39.50 2.46 -68.97
CA GLN A 43 -40.82 2.75 -68.39
C GLN A 43 -40.99 4.27 -68.22
N ASP A 44 -42.17 4.80 -68.53
CA ASP A 44 -42.45 6.23 -68.32
C ASP A 44 -42.64 6.54 -66.83
N ALA A 45 -41.96 7.57 -66.35
CA ALA A 45 -42.09 8.03 -64.97
C ALA A 45 -41.87 9.54 -64.86
N ILE A 46 -42.41 10.15 -63.81
CA ILE A 46 -42.09 11.51 -63.41
C ILE A 46 -40.95 11.49 -62.40
N VAL A 47 -39.92 12.28 -62.66
CA VAL A 47 -38.81 12.54 -61.74
C VAL A 47 -39.06 13.86 -61.03
N GLU A 48 -38.86 13.86 -59.72
CA GLU A 48 -38.95 15.06 -58.88
C GLU A 48 -37.55 15.64 -58.68
N PHE A 49 -37.39 16.91 -59.03
CA PHE A 49 -36.25 17.75 -58.74
C PHE A 49 -36.68 18.73 -57.65
N TYR A 50 -36.25 18.46 -56.44
CA TYR A 50 -36.27 19.46 -55.40
C TYR A 50 -34.88 19.48 -54.81
N ALA A 51 -34.43 20.65 -54.38
CA ALA A 51 -33.39 20.67 -53.38
C ALA A 51 -34.01 19.92 -52.20
N ALA A 52 -33.54 18.72 -51.90
CA ALA A 52 -33.84 18.10 -50.63
C ALA A 52 -33.40 19.14 -49.59
N HIS A 53 -34.37 19.83 -49.01
CA HIS A 53 -34.15 20.70 -47.88
C HIS A 53 -33.92 19.75 -46.71
N ALA A 54 -32.76 19.07 -46.72
CA ALA A 54 -32.06 18.96 -45.47
C ALA A 54 -31.88 20.41 -45.07
N THR A 55 -32.70 20.88 -44.13
CA THR A 55 -32.41 22.10 -43.40
C THR A 55 -31.04 21.85 -42.77
N ILE A 56 -29.98 22.15 -43.52
CA ILE A 56 -28.65 22.28 -42.99
C ILE A 56 -28.77 23.62 -42.28
N VAL A 57 -29.04 23.57 -40.98
CA VAL A 57 -28.78 24.71 -40.13
C VAL A 57 -27.32 25.05 -40.37
N GLU A 58 -27.03 26.31 -40.69
CA GLU A 58 -25.68 26.79 -40.96
C GLU A 58 -24.76 26.32 -39.82
N GLY A 59 -23.86 25.36 -40.11
CA GLY A 59 -23.00 24.70 -39.11
C GLY A 59 -23.17 23.18 -38.94
N SER A 60 -24.25 22.55 -39.42
CA SER A 60 -24.46 21.10 -39.25
C SER A 60 -23.70 20.24 -40.28
N ILE A 61 -22.71 19.46 -39.83
CA ILE A 61 -22.06 18.41 -40.64
C ILE A 61 -22.86 17.11 -40.52
N ILE A 62 -23.97 16.97 -41.25
CA ILE A 62 -24.59 15.65 -41.48
C ILE A 62 -24.97 15.51 -42.96
N LYS A 63 -24.17 14.73 -43.72
CA LYS A 63 -24.64 14.10 -44.96
C LYS A 63 -25.49 12.90 -44.59
N LYS A 64 -26.81 12.99 -44.79
CA LYS A 64 -27.66 11.81 -44.91
C LYS A 64 -27.96 11.59 -46.39
N THR A 65 -27.25 10.66 -47.03
CA THR A 65 -27.80 10.02 -48.24
C THR A 65 -28.87 9.04 -47.75
N ALA A 66 -30.08 9.17 -48.27
CA ALA A 66 -31.19 8.29 -47.93
C ALA A 66 -30.91 6.85 -48.41
N GLY A 67 -31.12 5.87 -47.53
CA GLY A 67 -31.14 4.45 -47.87
C GLY A 67 -30.06 3.62 -47.17
N GLY A 68 -30.49 2.81 -46.20
CA GLY A 68 -29.64 1.80 -45.57
C GLY A 68 -28.83 2.30 -44.37
N ILE A 69 -29.00 1.64 -43.23
CA ILE A 69 -28.10 1.72 -42.09
C ILE A 69 -26.62 1.68 -42.54
N GLY A 70 -25.81 2.67 -42.17
CA GLY A 70 -24.37 2.56 -42.47
C GLY A 70 -23.40 3.68 -42.07
N GLN A 71 -23.75 4.98 -42.07
CA GLN A 71 -22.70 6.02 -41.95
C GLN A 71 -23.09 7.37 -41.28
N SER A 72 -24.02 7.41 -40.32
CA SER A 72 -24.08 8.58 -39.43
C SER A 72 -22.98 8.42 -38.38
N VAL A 73 -21.77 8.93 -38.64
CA VAL A 73 -20.67 8.91 -37.66
C VAL A 73 -20.91 9.93 -36.53
N ILE A 74 -21.71 10.96 -36.79
CA ILE A 74 -22.09 12.00 -35.83
C ILE A 74 -23.58 12.25 -36.02
N ARG A 75 -24.37 12.14 -34.95
CA ARG A 75 -25.78 12.53 -34.93
C ARG A 75 -26.00 13.46 -33.75
N GLU A 76 -26.52 14.66 -34.01
CA GLU A 76 -27.03 15.55 -32.97
C GLU A 76 -28.49 15.21 -32.65
N VAL A 77 -28.78 14.98 -31.36
CA VAL A 77 -30.13 14.69 -30.84
C VAL A 77 -30.36 15.58 -29.64
N GLY A 78 -31.20 16.60 -29.77
CA GLY A 78 -31.48 17.52 -28.65
C GLY A 78 -30.24 18.23 -28.10
N GLY A 79 -29.18 18.39 -28.91
CA GLY A 79 -27.90 19.00 -28.51
C GLY A 79 -26.78 18.00 -28.17
N PHE A 80 -27.06 16.70 -28.12
CA PHE A 80 -26.07 15.66 -27.79
C PHE A 80 -25.55 14.94 -29.03
N VAL A 81 -24.27 14.59 -29.04
CA VAL A 81 -23.60 13.84 -30.12
C VAL A 81 -23.54 12.35 -29.77
N GLY A 82 -24.19 11.51 -30.58
CA GLY A 82 -24.04 10.05 -30.50
C GLY A 82 -23.10 9.51 -31.58
N ILE A 83 -22.15 8.65 -31.18
CA ILE A 83 -21.32 7.84 -32.09
C ILE A 83 -21.64 6.35 -31.84
N ASN A 84 -22.15 5.66 -32.86
CA ASN A 84 -22.68 4.29 -32.77
C ASN A 84 -23.83 4.09 -31.77
N THR A 85 -24.49 5.17 -31.34
CA THR A 85 -25.72 5.15 -30.54
C THR A 85 -26.76 6.09 -31.13
N VAL A 86 -28.03 5.75 -30.97
CA VAL A 86 -29.17 6.57 -31.42
C VAL A 86 -29.86 7.31 -30.29
N ALA A 87 -29.51 6.99 -29.04
CA ALA A 87 -30.07 7.57 -27.83
C ALA A 87 -28.91 7.97 -26.90
N PRO A 88 -28.15 9.02 -27.24
CA PRO A 88 -27.06 9.49 -26.39
C PRO A 88 -27.62 9.91 -25.02
N SER A 89 -26.95 9.46 -23.96
CA SER A 89 -27.31 9.78 -22.56
C SER A 89 -26.47 10.92 -21.96
N PHE A 90 -25.41 11.32 -22.68
CA PHE A 90 -24.49 12.41 -22.33
C PHE A 90 -24.26 13.30 -23.56
N GLU A 91 -23.65 14.48 -23.35
CA GLU A 91 -23.33 15.43 -24.42
C GLU A 91 -22.53 14.81 -25.57
N LEU A 92 -21.64 13.87 -25.26
CA LEU A 92 -20.99 12.98 -26.22
C LEU A 92 -21.08 11.54 -25.72
N ASP A 93 -21.81 10.69 -26.45
CA ASP A 93 -21.97 9.27 -26.13
C ASP A 93 -21.37 8.42 -27.25
N VAL A 94 -20.26 7.73 -26.95
CA VAL A 94 -19.52 6.90 -27.90
C VAL A 94 -19.59 5.44 -27.48
N VAL A 95 -20.34 4.64 -28.23
CA VAL A 95 -20.34 3.18 -28.07
C VAL A 95 -19.15 2.62 -28.85
N GLY A 96 -17.98 2.62 -28.22
CA GLY A 96 -16.73 2.13 -28.81
C GLY A 96 -15.47 2.69 -28.17
N ARG A 97 -14.33 2.52 -28.84
CA ARG A 97 -13.06 3.13 -28.44
C ARG A 97 -12.95 4.53 -29.04
N ILE A 98 -12.45 5.49 -28.27
CA ILE A 98 -12.07 6.82 -28.76
C ILE A 98 -10.56 6.82 -28.99
N ASN A 99 -10.12 7.13 -30.22
CA ASN A 99 -8.70 7.32 -30.56
C ASN A 99 -8.48 8.81 -30.87
N ALA A 100 -8.02 9.57 -29.88
CA ALA A 100 -7.70 10.99 -30.03
C ALA A 100 -6.20 11.17 -30.36
N SER A 101 -5.87 12.08 -31.28
CA SER A 101 -4.48 12.41 -31.61
C SER A 101 -3.75 13.23 -30.54
N HIS A 102 -4.51 13.73 -29.56
CA HIS A 102 -4.04 14.53 -28.42
C HIS A 102 -4.79 14.09 -27.15
N SER A 103 -5.03 15.01 -26.21
CA SER A 103 -5.77 14.74 -24.98
C SER A 103 -7.29 14.75 -25.21
N ILE A 104 -8.00 13.95 -24.42
CA ILE A 104 -9.44 14.12 -24.18
C ILE A 104 -9.55 14.85 -22.84
N LEU A 105 -10.09 16.06 -22.86
CA LEU A 105 -10.31 16.87 -21.66
C LEU A 105 -11.73 16.59 -21.14
N SER A 106 -11.86 16.31 -19.85
CA SER A 106 -13.14 16.25 -19.14
C SER A 106 -13.17 17.38 -18.13
N ASP A 107 -14.18 18.25 -18.18
CA ASP A 107 -14.28 19.41 -17.29
C ASP A 107 -14.49 18.98 -15.82
N LEU A 108 -15.03 17.76 -15.57
CA LEU A 108 -15.23 17.19 -14.23
C LEU A 108 -15.14 15.64 -14.22
N GLY A 109 -14.21 15.10 -13.42
CA GLY A 109 -14.45 13.97 -12.51
C GLY A 109 -14.31 12.52 -13.00
N GLU A 110 -14.32 12.20 -14.29
CA GLU A 110 -14.37 10.79 -14.70
C GLU A 110 -13.59 10.52 -15.99
N PHE A 111 -12.37 9.97 -15.87
CA PHE A 111 -11.53 9.62 -17.01
C PHE A 111 -11.26 8.11 -17.05
N GLY A 112 -11.84 7.42 -18.04
CA GLY A 112 -11.58 5.99 -18.25
C GLY A 112 -12.30 5.07 -17.26
N SER A 113 -13.48 5.47 -16.77
CA SER A 113 -14.36 4.56 -16.04
C SER A 113 -15.06 3.61 -17.02
N SER A 114 -15.04 2.31 -16.70
CA SER A 114 -16.01 1.37 -17.28
C SER A 114 -17.06 1.13 -16.23
N LYS A 115 -18.28 1.62 -16.44
CA LYS A 115 -19.43 1.18 -15.63
C LYS A 115 -19.76 -0.26 -16.03
N GLN A 116 -19.21 -1.23 -15.32
CA GLN A 116 -19.68 -2.61 -15.42
C GLN A 116 -20.87 -2.80 -14.47
N ALA A 117 -21.68 -3.83 -14.67
CA ALA A 117 -22.87 -4.12 -13.85
C ALA A 117 -22.60 -4.24 -12.33
N ASN A 118 -21.32 -4.31 -11.93
CA ASN A 118 -20.84 -4.50 -10.56
C ASN A 118 -19.98 -3.33 -10.05
N GLY A 119 -20.19 -2.11 -10.58
CA GLY A 119 -19.53 -0.88 -10.12
C GLY A 119 -18.46 -0.32 -11.06
N TYR A 120 -18.01 0.88 -10.73
CA TYR A 120 -16.94 1.62 -11.39
C TYR A 120 -15.57 1.02 -11.04
N SER A 121 -14.78 0.72 -12.07
CA SER A 121 -13.34 0.51 -11.93
C SER A 121 -12.63 1.42 -12.94
N GLY A 122 -11.65 2.18 -12.48
CA GLY A 122 -11.01 3.21 -13.28
C GLY A 122 -10.24 4.22 -12.43
N ILE A 123 -9.85 5.33 -13.07
CA ILE A 123 -9.17 6.45 -12.44
C ILE A 123 -10.14 7.64 -12.41
N ILE A 124 -10.31 8.22 -11.24
CA ILE A 124 -11.08 9.45 -11.04
C ILE A 124 -10.08 10.55 -10.69
N ILE A 125 -10.11 11.63 -11.47
CA ILE A 125 -9.34 12.86 -11.21
C ILE A 125 -10.38 13.91 -10.82
N ASN A 126 -10.45 14.20 -9.53
CA ASN A 126 -11.27 15.28 -9.00
C ASN A 126 -10.46 16.57 -9.12
N GLY A 127 -10.99 17.55 -9.84
CA GLY A 127 -10.41 18.89 -10.00
C GLY A 127 -11.22 19.99 -9.31
N ASP A 128 -12.01 19.63 -8.29
CA ASP A 128 -12.70 20.63 -7.46
C ASP A 128 -11.65 21.38 -6.65
N GLU A 129 -11.69 22.72 -6.70
CA GLU A 129 -10.79 23.65 -6.00
C GLU A 129 -10.67 23.39 -4.49
N ASN A 130 -11.62 22.68 -3.87
CA ASN A 130 -11.59 22.31 -2.46
C ASN A 130 -11.34 20.82 -2.19
N ASN A 131 -11.25 19.98 -3.23
CA ASN A 131 -11.15 18.53 -3.10
C ASN A 131 -10.41 17.88 -4.28
N GLU A 132 -9.25 18.44 -4.65
CA GLU A 132 -8.41 17.87 -5.69
C GLU A 132 -7.87 16.51 -5.27
N SER A 133 -8.06 15.49 -6.10
CA SER A 133 -7.53 14.16 -5.82
C SER A 133 -7.43 13.29 -7.06
N ILE A 134 -6.49 12.34 -7.04
CA ILE A 134 -6.40 11.26 -8.02
C ILE A 134 -6.68 9.94 -7.31
N SER A 135 -7.72 9.24 -7.72
CA SER A 135 -8.20 8.04 -7.05
C SER A 135 -8.31 6.86 -8.01
N PHE A 136 -7.84 5.70 -7.58
CA PHE A 136 -7.94 4.44 -8.30
C PHE A 136 -9.05 3.60 -7.67
N TYR A 137 -10.12 3.38 -8.43
CA TYR A 137 -11.31 2.66 -7.99
C TYR A 137 -11.30 1.22 -8.49
N ILE A 138 -11.68 0.29 -7.60
CA ILE A 138 -12.02 -1.09 -7.94
C ILE A 138 -13.38 -1.39 -7.32
N ARG A 139 -14.38 -1.67 -8.15
CA ARG A 139 -15.76 -1.97 -7.72
C ARG A 139 -16.32 -0.92 -6.75
N ASP A 140 -16.33 0.34 -7.18
CA ASP A 140 -16.82 1.51 -6.41
C ASP A 140 -16.05 1.85 -5.13
N GLN A 141 -14.93 1.19 -4.88
CA GLN A 141 -14.09 1.48 -3.72
C GLN A 141 -12.73 2.03 -4.16
N ALA A 142 -12.40 3.23 -3.67
CA ALA A 142 -11.07 3.79 -3.84
C ALA A 142 -10.05 2.95 -3.06
N ARG A 143 -9.09 2.39 -3.78
CA ARG A 143 -8.00 1.55 -3.25
C ARG A 143 -6.72 2.34 -3.06
N VAL A 144 -6.46 3.28 -3.97
CA VAL A 144 -5.34 4.21 -3.91
C VAL A 144 -5.87 5.61 -4.11
N VAL A 145 -5.44 6.55 -3.29
CA VAL A 145 -5.79 7.98 -3.38
C VAL A 145 -4.51 8.79 -3.30
N ILE A 146 -4.38 9.82 -4.13
CA ILE A 146 -3.47 10.93 -3.93
C ILE A 146 -4.34 12.13 -3.59
N ASP A 147 -4.20 12.67 -2.38
CA ASP A 147 -5.01 13.80 -1.90
C ASP A 147 -4.50 15.16 -2.42
N GLN A 148 -5.24 16.23 -2.13
CA GLN A 148 -4.89 17.61 -2.50
C GLN A 148 -3.54 18.09 -1.95
N SER A 149 -3.02 17.43 -0.89
CA SER A 149 -1.71 17.72 -0.31
C SER A 149 -0.58 16.90 -0.96
N GLY A 150 -0.89 16.07 -1.96
CA GLY A 150 0.06 15.20 -2.63
C GLY A 150 0.43 13.95 -1.83
N ARG A 151 -0.34 13.59 -0.80
CA ARG A 151 -0.11 12.40 0.01
C ARG A 151 -0.85 11.21 -0.59
N MET A 152 -0.19 10.05 -0.63
CA MET A 152 -0.72 8.81 -1.16
C MET A 152 -1.28 7.92 -0.03
N GLY A 153 -2.57 7.61 -0.09
CA GLY A 153 -3.22 6.58 0.72
C GLY A 153 -3.40 5.29 -0.07
N ILE A 154 -3.04 4.14 0.51
CA ILE A 154 -3.42 2.80 0.02
C ILE A 154 -4.30 2.17 1.10
N GLY A 155 -5.58 1.93 0.78
CA GLY A 155 -6.58 1.45 1.74
C GLY A 155 -7.11 2.51 2.73
N THR A 156 -6.73 3.77 2.56
CA THR A 156 -7.29 4.93 3.26
C THR A 156 -7.56 6.09 2.30
N LEU A 157 -8.62 6.87 2.57
CA LEU A 157 -8.94 8.09 1.82
C LEU A 157 -8.34 9.35 2.46
N THR A 158 -7.87 9.23 3.70
CA THR A 158 -7.33 10.31 4.52
C THR A 158 -5.92 9.90 4.96
N PRO A 159 -4.91 10.03 4.08
CA PRO A 159 -3.54 9.72 4.45
C PRO A 159 -3.03 10.74 5.47
N ASP A 160 -2.39 10.28 6.55
CA ASP A 160 -1.80 11.17 7.57
C ASP A 160 -0.37 11.58 7.18
N GLU A 161 0.31 10.72 6.42
CA GLU A 161 1.69 10.85 5.96
C GLU A 161 1.78 10.82 4.42
N ILE A 162 2.95 11.17 3.85
CA ILE A 162 3.17 11.16 2.38
C ILE A 162 2.79 9.83 1.72
N LEU A 163 3.02 8.71 2.41
CA LEU A 163 2.55 7.40 2.01
C LEU A 163 1.94 6.72 3.23
N HIS A 164 0.61 6.57 3.25
CA HIS A 164 -0.14 5.90 4.31
C HIS A 164 -0.76 4.60 3.76
N LEU A 165 -0.26 3.46 4.21
CA LEU A 165 -0.84 2.15 3.94
C LEU A 165 -1.71 1.75 5.13
N LYS A 166 -3.01 1.53 4.91
CA LYS A 166 -3.97 1.15 5.94
C LYS A 166 -4.75 -0.08 5.48
N PHE A 167 -4.69 -1.14 6.27
CA PHE A 167 -5.40 -2.39 6.02
C PHE A 167 -6.10 -2.83 7.31
N ASP A 168 -7.22 -3.54 7.16
CA ASP A 168 -7.98 -4.17 8.25
C ASP A 168 -7.81 -5.70 8.28
N GLU A 169 -6.76 -6.20 7.62
CA GLU A 169 -6.42 -7.62 7.51
C GLU A 169 -5.33 -8.04 8.51
N THR A 170 -5.28 -9.32 8.87
CA THR A 170 -4.31 -9.88 9.83
C THR A 170 -2.85 -9.64 9.42
N ASN A 171 -2.55 -9.53 8.12
CA ASN A 171 -1.20 -9.37 7.59
C ASN A 171 -1.02 -8.07 6.79
N ALA A 172 -1.20 -6.93 7.46
CA ALA A 172 -0.89 -5.62 6.89
C ALA A 172 0.63 -5.41 6.75
N GLY A 173 1.16 -5.28 5.53
CA GLY A 173 2.59 -5.07 5.34
C GLY A 173 3.04 -4.77 3.91
N ILE A 174 4.31 -4.43 3.75
CA ILE A 174 4.98 -4.24 2.46
C ILE A 174 5.86 -5.45 2.19
N LEU A 175 5.48 -6.27 1.20
CA LEU A 175 6.32 -7.37 0.71
C LEU A 175 7.24 -6.85 -0.40
N ILE A 176 8.55 -7.03 -0.23
CA ILE A 176 9.55 -6.81 -1.29
C ILE A 176 10.24 -8.14 -1.55
N GLU A 177 9.93 -8.77 -2.68
CA GLU A 177 10.47 -10.08 -3.05
C GLU A 177 11.30 -10.04 -4.33
N ASN A 178 12.30 -10.91 -4.41
CA ASN A 178 13.08 -11.14 -5.62
C ASN A 178 13.03 -12.64 -5.95
N THR A 179 12.22 -13.00 -6.96
CA THR A 179 11.90 -14.38 -7.34
C THR A 179 12.89 -15.01 -8.33
N ARG A 180 14.03 -14.34 -8.63
CA ARG A 180 15.05 -14.90 -9.54
C ARG A 180 15.50 -16.28 -9.08
N THR A 181 15.70 -17.19 -10.03
CA THR A 181 16.12 -18.57 -9.74
C THR A 181 17.62 -18.84 -9.91
N SER A 182 18.39 -17.92 -10.51
CA SER A 182 19.85 -18.05 -10.72
C SER A 182 20.59 -16.72 -10.51
N GLY A 183 21.92 -16.72 -10.36
CA GLY A 183 22.74 -15.50 -10.17
C GLY A 183 22.57 -14.79 -8.81
N LEU A 184 23.16 -13.60 -8.66
CA LEU A 184 23.02 -12.80 -7.43
C LEU A 184 21.58 -12.33 -7.24
N ARG A 185 21.02 -12.60 -6.06
CA ARG A 185 19.70 -12.13 -5.62
C ARG A 185 19.88 -11.02 -4.61
N ARG A 186 19.17 -9.91 -4.77
CA ARG A 186 19.14 -8.84 -3.76
C ARG A 186 17.75 -8.25 -3.68
N VAL A 187 17.23 -8.19 -2.45
CA VAL A 187 16.14 -7.30 -2.04
C VAL A 187 16.79 -6.13 -1.31
N ARG A 188 16.33 -4.91 -1.55
CA ARG A 188 16.96 -3.71 -0.99
C ARG A 188 15.90 -2.64 -0.73
N LEU A 189 15.99 -2.04 0.45
CA LEU A 189 15.31 -0.80 0.81
C LEU A 189 16.40 0.26 1.05
N ASP A 190 16.54 1.19 0.10
CA ASP A 190 17.49 2.30 0.23
C ASP A 190 16.78 3.47 0.91
N LEU A 191 17.33 3.96 2.02
CA LEU A 191 16.78 5.07 2.79
C LEU A 191 17.86 6.14 2.87
N LYS A 192 17.60 7.29 2.26
CA LYS A 192 18.61 8.33 2.05
C LYS A 192 18.07 9.68 2.48
N THR A 193 18.89 10.40 3.21
CA THR A 193 18.71 11.82 3.52
C THR A 193 19.83 12.62 2.85
N ASN A 194 19.52 13.81 2.32
CA ASN A 194 20.51 14.71 1.76
C ASN A 194 20.86 15.83 2.76
N GLY A 195 22.09 16.36 2.68
CA GLY A 195 22.56 17.46 3.52
C GLY A 195 23.18 17.02 4.85
N ASN A 196 23.66 17.99 5.64
CA ASN A 196 24.22 17.74 6.97
C ASN A 196 23.09 17.32 7.91
N LEU A 197 23.15 16.09 8.42
CA LEU A 197 22.28 15.63 9.49
C LEU A 197 22.53 16.49 10.73
N ARG A 198 21.46 17.06 11.31
CA ARG A 198 21.57 17.78 12.59
C ARG A 198 21.70 16.74 13.71
N PRO A 199 22.38 17.05 14.82
CA PRO A 199 22.28 16.22 16.03
C PRO A 199 20.80 16.02 16.39
N GLY A 200 20.36 14.76 16.48
CA GLY A 200 18.95 14.38 16.68
C GLY A 200 18.18 13.98 15.41
N SER A 201 18.77 14.10 14.21
CA SER A 201 18.23 13.44 13.02
C SER A 201 18.36 11.93 13.19
N LEU A 202 17.23 11.22 13.23
CA LEU A 202 17.18 9.78 13.39
C LEU A 202 16.54 9.15 12.16
N PHE A 203 17.14 8.07 11.69
CA PHE A 203 16.43 7.07 10.92
C PHE A 203 15.58 6.26 11.92
N ARG A 204 14.25 6.34 11.81
CA ARG A 204 13.33 5.71 12.77
C ARG A 204 12.45 4.68 12.05
N LEU A 205 12.52 3.45 12.51
CA LEU A 205 11.45 2.46 12.32
C LEU A 205 10.57 2.55 13.57
N GLU A 206 9.45 3.25 13.46
CA GLU A 206 8.51 3.46 14.55
C GLU A 206 7.35 2.47 14.42
N PHE A 207 7.08 1.72 15.49
CA PHE A 207 5.91 0.84 15.57
C PHE A 207 4.87 1.58 16.41
N ARG A 208 3.62 1.68 15.94
CA ARG A 208 2.47 2.36 16.59
C ARG A 208 1.33 1.35 16.88
N GLY A 209 0.85 1.22 18.12
CA GLY A 209 -0.18 0.25 18.53
C GLY A 209 -0.37 0.15 20.05
N ASP A 210 -1.48 -0.43 20.51
CA ASP A 210 -1.77 -0.50 21.95
C ASP A 210 -0.97 -1.60 22.67
N GLU A 211 -0.51 -2.64 21.94
CA GLU A 211 0.16 -3.84 22.46
C GLU A 211 1.44 -4.15 21.66
N TYR A 212 2.62 -3.99 22.28
CA TYR A 212 3.89 -4.28 21.61
C TYR A 212 4.66 -5.39 22.29
N THR A 213 4.62 -6.55 21.67
CA THR A 213 5.79 -7.42 21.60
C THR A 213 6.39 -7.24 20.22
N MET A 214 7.52 -6.55 20.11
CA MET A 214 8.27 -6.61 18.86
C MET A 214 8.97 -7.96 18.80
N LEU A 215 8.47 -8.83 17.92
CA LEU A 215 9.14 -10.05 17.53
C LEU A 215 9.99 -9.74 16.29
N GLN A 216 11.26 -9.38 16.48
CA GLN A 216 12.19 -9.34 15.35
C GLN A 216 12.63 -10.78 15.04
N THR A 217 11.79 -11.51 14.33
CA THR A 217 12.16 -12.84 13.82
C THR A 217 13.07 -12.65 12.61
N ILE A 218 14.36 -12.99 12.73
CA ILE A 218 15.17 -13.23 11.54
C ILE A 218 14.93 -14.69 11.16
N ARG A 219 14.11 -14.90 10.13
CA ARG A 219 13.95 -16.24 9.54
C ARG A 219 15.13 -16.53 8.63
N ASP A 220 15.71 -17.72 8.76
CA ASP A 220 16.70 -18.22 7.81
C ASP A 220 16.05 -18.35 6.42
N ALA A 221 16.83 -18.09 5.37
CA ALA A 221 16.37 -18.01 3.98
C ALA A 221 15.71 -19.31 3.47
N ASP A 222 15.90 -20.43 4.18
CA ASP A 222 15.38 -21.75 3.84
C ASP A 222 13.98 -22.06 4.41
N TYR A 223 13.27 -21.08 4.99
CA TYR A 223 11.92 -21.28 5.57
C TYR A 223 10.87 -21.86 4.59
N GLY A 224 11.07 -21.73 3.27
CA GLY A 224 10.24 -22.37 2.26
C GLY A 224 10.41 -23.90 2.11
N SER A 225 11.38 -24.51 2.80
CA SER A 225 11.71 -25.94 2.70
C SER A 225 11.21 -26.81 3.87
N GLY A 226 10.50 -26.22 4.84
CA GLY A 226 9.93 -26.95 5.98
C GLY A 226 10.93 -27.34 7.09
N ILE A 227 12.19 -26.89 6.99
CA ILE A 227 13.27 -27.16 7.97
C ILE A 227 13.92 -25.89 8.55
N GLY A 228 13.38 -24.70 8.22
CA GLY A 228 13.89 -23.43 8.73
C GLY A 228 13.74 -23.31 10.24
N ARG A 229 14.82 -22.99 10.94
CA ARG A 229 14.81 -22.72 12.39
C ARG A 229 14.51 -21.23 12.59
N GLU A 230 13.49 -20.90 13.38
CA GLU A 230 13.27 -19.52 13.80
C GLU A 230 14.39 -19.13 14.77
N VAL A 231 15.11 -18.06 14.44
CA VAL A 231 16.06 -17.44 15.35
C VAL A 231 15.41 -16.13 15.81
N GLU A 232 14.72 -16.21 16.94
CA GLU A 232 14.32 -15.01 17.67
C GLU A 232 15.57 -14.42 18.30
N LEU A 233 15.97 -13.23 17.83
CA LEU A 233 17.21 -12.62 18.31
C LEU A 233 16.96 -11.75 19.54
N TYR A 234 15.87 -10.97 19.54
CA TYR A 234 15.48 -10.10 20.65
C TYR A 234 13.97 -9.84 20.62
N GLN A 235 13.34 -9.81 21.79
CA GLN A 235 11.97 -9.34 21.97
C GLN A 235 11.98 -8.08 22.84
N PHE A 236 11.31 -7.04 22.36
CA PHE A 236 11.04 -5.83 23.15
C PHE A 236 9.57 -5.83 23.56
N ASP A 237 9.33 -5.85 24.87
CA ASP A 237 8.02 -5.53 25.44
C ASP A 237 8.08 -4.11 25.98
N TYR A 238 7.47 -3.18 25.26
CA TYR A 238 7.51 -1.77 25.62
C TYR A 238 6.57 -1.43 26.79
N ARG A 239 5.51 -2.22 27.03
CA ARG A 239 4.60 -1.99 28.15
C ARG A 239 5.28 -2.29 29.48
N ASN A 240 5.99 -3.41 29.51
CA ASN A 240 6.71 -3.85 30.69
C ASN A 240 8.16 -3.34 30.74
N GLN A 241 8.58 -2.57 29.73
CA GLN A 241 9.95 -2.11 29.52
C GLN A 241 10.95 -3.27 29.69
N ILE A 242 10.81 -4.30 28.85
CA ILE A 242 11.65 -5.50 28.86
C ILE A 242 12.41 -5.61 27.54
N LEU A 243 13.68 -5.98 27.62
CA LEU A 243 14.45 -6.55 26.50
C LEU A 243 14.85 -7.98 26.85
N SER A 244 14.31 -8.96 26.15
CA SER A 244 14.69 -10.36 26.30
C SER A 244 15.47 -10.88 25.09
N PHE A 245 16.38 -11.80 25.38
CA PHE A 245 17.28 -12.45 24.43
C PHE A 245 16.96 -13.94 24.49
N GLY A 246 16.27 -14.54 23.51
CA GLY A 246 15.94 -15.97 23.53
C GLY A 246 14.73 -16.34 22.66
N PRO A 247 14.49 -17.64 22.42
CA PRO A 247 13.45 -18.16 21.52
C PRO A 247 12.00 -18.04 22.01
N ASP A 248 11.77 -17.70 23.28
CA ASP A 248 10.45 -17.40 23.83
C ASP A 248 10.57 -16.77 25.23
N PRO A 249 9.48 -16.19 25.78
CA PRO A 249 9.44 -15.64 27.15
C PRO A 249 9.68 -16.65 28.28
N GLY A 250 9.75 -17.96 28.01
CA GLY A 250 10.06 -19.01 28.98
C GLY A 250 11.52 -19.47 28.95
N HIS A 251 12.29 -19.14 27.90
CA HIS A 251 13.64 -19.63 27.65
C HIS A 251 14.60 -18.49 27.23
N THR A 252 14.68 -17.42 28.01
CA THR A 252 15.54 -16.27 27.69
C THR A 252 16.98 -16.47 28.18
N PHE A 253 17.97 -16.39 27.28
CA PHE A 253 19.40 -16.26 27.60
C PHE A 253 19.68 -15.03 28.48
N GLY A 254 19.03 -13.89 28.19
CA GLY A 254 19.15 -12.66 28.95
C GLY A 254 17.82 -11.91 29.03
N PHE A 255 17.61 -11.17 30.10
CA PHE A 255 16.40 -10.42 30.39
C PHE A 255 16.77 -9.08 31.03
N PHE A 256 16.42 -7.97 30.41
CA PHE A 256 16.63 -6.64 30.97
C PHE A 256 15.29 -6.05 31.40
N ASP A 257 15.12 -5.88 32.70
CA ASP A 257 14.01 -5.14 33.32
C ASP A 257 14.44 -3.66 33.43
N TYR A 258 13.94 -2.82 32.52
CA TYR A 258 14.27 -1.40 32.54
C TYR A 258 13.57 -0.65 33.68
N GLU A 259 12.42 -1.14 34.18
CA GLU A 259 11.68 -0.49 35.27
C GLU A 259 12.49 -0.57 36.57
N ASN A 260 13.01 -1.75 36.88
CA ASN A 260 13.77 -2.01 38.11
C ASN A 260 15.30 -1.94 37.91
N LEU A 261 15.78 -1.66 36.69
CA LEU A 261 17.19 -1.64 36.31
C LEU A 261 17.91 -2.96 36.64
N ARG A 262 17.32 -4.10 36.27
CA ARG A 262 17.85 -5.44 36.56
C ARG A 262 18.19 -6.20 35.27
N PHE A 263 19.25 -6.99 35.33
CA PHE A 263 19.66 -7.89 34.26
C PHE A 263 19.65 -9.34 34.76
N GLY A 264 18.74 -10.15 34.23
CA GLY A 264 18.66 -11.59 34.42
C GLY A 264 19.42 -12.35 33.33
N LEU A 265 20.16 -13.39 33.70
CA LEU A 265 20.69 -14.41 32.80
C LEU A 265 20.02 -15.75 33.13
N ASN A 266 19.40 -16.38 32.13
CA ASN A 266 18.63 -17.61 32.29
C ASN A 266 17.47 -17.51 33.33
N THR A 267 16.96 -16.30 33.53
CA THR A 267 15.81 -15.99 34.38
C THR A 267 15.06 -14.81 33.78
N VAL A 268 13.73 -14.81 33.94
CA VAL A 268 12.82 -13.74 33.49
C VAL A 268 12.26 -12.91 34.64
N ALA A 269 12.64 -13.23 35.87
CA ALA A 269 12.21 -12.53 37.07
C ALA A 269 13.44 -12.26 37.96
N PRO A 270 14.37 -11.39 37.53
CA PRO A 270 15.55 -11.10 38.31
C PRO A 270 15.17 -10.42 39.64
N GLU A 271 15.63 -10.97 40.75
CA GLU A 271 15.40 -10.37 42.08
C GLU A 271 16.47 -9.34 42.45
N TYR A 272 17.62 -9.40 41.77
CA TYR A 272 18.79 -8.56 41.99
C TYR A 272 19.20 -7.81 40.72
N THR A 273 20.05 -6.78 40.85
CA THR A 273 20.54 -5.97 39.72
C THR A 273 21.22 -6.83 38.64
N LEU A 274 21.95 -7.86 39.04
CA LEU A 274 22.41 -8.93 38.17
C LEU A 274 21.97 -10.24 38.82
N ASP A 275 21.07 -10.96 38.16
CA ASP A 275 20.59 -12.26 38.60
C ASP A 275 20.99 -13.32 37.58
N VAL A 276 21.71 -14.35 38.02
CA VAL A 276 22.19 -15.41 37.13
C VAL A 276 21.69 -16.74 37.66
N ASN A 277 20.71 -17.31 36.98
CA ASN A 277 20.24 -18.66 37.27
C ASN A 277 21.15 -19.69 36.59
N GLY A 278 22.32 -19.94 37.18
CA GLY A 278 23.31 -20.88 36.67
C GLY A 278 24.73 -20.60 37.14
N THR A 279 25.72 -21.18 36.44
CA THR A 279 27.14 -21.04 36.78
C THR A 279 27.74 -19.77 36.18
N ILE A 280 28.47 -19.00 37.00
CA ILE A 280 29.25 -17.84 36.55
C ILE A 280 30.71 -18.27 36.36
N SER A 281 31.27 -18.06 35.16
CA SER A 281 32.71 -18.22 34.88
C SER A 281 33.35 -16.84 34.70
N GLY A 282 34.14 -16.41 35.68
CA GLY A 282 34.82 -15.11 35.66
C GLY A 282 36.29 -15.23 36.02
N SER A 283 37.13 -14.35 35.48
CA SER A 283 38.55 -14.26 35.84
C SER A 283 38.77 -13.66 37.24
N ALA A 284 37.81 -12.89 37.74
CA ALA A 284 37.76 -12.38 39.10
C ALA A 284 36.31 -12.05 39.50
N PHE A 285 35.98 -12.21 40.79
CA PHE A 285 34.75 -11.72 41.40
C PHE A 285 35.13 -10.75 42.53
N ARG A 286 34.82 -9.46 42.37
CA ARG A 286 35.13 -8.42 43.37
C ARG A 286 33.88 -8.13 44.18
N ILE A 287 33.99 -8.32 45.49
CA ILE A 287 32.92 -8.04 46.45
C ILE A 287 33.26 -6.72 47.16
N GLY A 288 32.31 -5.78 47.18
CA GLY A 288 32.50 -4.48 47.84
C GLY A 288 32.64 -4.60 49.36
N PRO A 289 33.04 -3.51 50.06
CA PRO A 289 33.34 -3.53 51.50
C PRO A 289 32.14 -3.92 52.39
N ASN A 290 30.92 -3.85 51.87
CA ASN A 290 29.68 -4.18 52.59
C ASN A 290 28.87 -5.30 51.90
N ALA A 291 29.48 -6.05 50.98
CA ALA A 291 28.83 -7.15 50.29
C ALA A 291 29.40 -8.50 50.77
N GLY A 292 28.59 -9.56 50.66
CA GLY A 292 28.95 -10.91 51.09
C GLY A 292 28.43 -11.97 50.11
N ILE A 293 28.80 -13.22 50.36
CA ILE A 293 28.18 -14.38 49.70
C ILE A 293 27.07 -14.85 50.62
N ASP A 294 25.82 -14.58 50.23
CA ASP A 294 24.65 -15.19 50.86
C ASP A 294 24.28 -16.47 50.11
N MET A 295 23.92 -17.52 50.83
CA MET A 295 23.53 -18.82 50.27
C MET A 295 22.05 -19.12 50.47
N ASP A 296 21.27 -18.13 50.93
CA ASP A 296 19.82 -18.19 51.07
C ASP A 296 19.35 -19.49 51.73
N SER A 297 19.90 -19.77 52.93
CA SER A 297 19.71 -20.99 53.75
C SER A 297 20.30 -22.32 53.20
N GLY A 298 20.90 -22.32 52.01
CA GLY A 298 21.62 -23.47 51.45
C GLY A 298 22.95 -23.78 52.16
N THR A 299 23.32 -25.07 52.23
CA THR A 299 24.64 -25.48 52.73
C THR A 299 25.68 -25.36 51.61
N PRO A 300 26.82 -24.68 51.82
CA PRO A 300 27.90 -24.67 50.83
C PRO A 300 28.36 -26.09 50.55
N VAL A 301 28.22 -26.54 49.29
CA VAL A 301 28.72 -27.87 48.87
C VAL A 301 30.24 -27.84 48.63
N GLY A 302 30.84 -26.65 48.54
CA GLY A 302 32.29 -26.44 48.56
C GLY A 302 32.72 -25.17 47.81
N VAL A 303 33.71 -24.44 48.33
CA VAL A 303 34.40 -23.35 47.62
C VAL A 303 35.81 -23.85 47.27
N THR A 304 36.01 -24.33 46.05
CA THR A 304 37.33 -24.80 45.57
C THR A 304 38.13 -23.64 45.01
N ILE A 305 39.18 -23.24 45.71
CA ILE A 305 40.02 -22.09 45.34
C ILE A 305 41.37 -22.62 44.86
N LEU A 306 41.57 -22.59 43.54
CA LEU A 306 42.78 -23.14 42.89
C LEU A 306 44.07 -22.39 43.27
N LYS A 307 43.98 -21.13 43.70
CA LYS A 307 45.08 -20.32 44.24
C LYS A 307 44.52 -19.38 45.32
N GLY A 308 45.02 -19.54 46.55
CA GLY A 308 44.58 -18.96 47.85
C GLY A 308 43.66 -17.72 47.88
N ILE A 309 42.82 -17.66 48.92
CA ILE A 309 42.03 -16.46 49.25
C ILE A 309 43.00 -15.35 49.65
N VAL A 310 43.17 -14.34 48.81
CA VAL A 310 43.88 -13.12 49.18
C VAL A 310 42.85 -12.16 49.78
N ILE A 311 42.60 -12.28 51.08
CA ILE A 311 41.89 -11.23 51.85
C ILE A 311 42.95 -10.16 52.14
N GLY A 312 42.65 -8.88 51.88
CA GLY A 312 43.57 -7.75 51.98
C GLY A 312 44.13 -7.48 53.39
N ALA A 313 44.95 -8.39 53.91
CA ALA A 313 45.74 -8.24 55.11
C ALA A 313 47.19 -7.94 54.71
N THR A 314 47.79 -6.94 55.33
CA THR A 314 49.24 -6.64 55.20
C THR A 314 50.13 -7.78 55.71
N LYS A 315 49.55 -8.78 56.40
CA LYS A 315 50.22 -10.04 56.77
C LYS A 315 49.18 -11.14 56.99
N VAL A 316 49.16 -12.14 56.13
CA VAL A 316 48.43 -13.40 56.35
C VAL A 316 49.43 -14.37 56.98
N THR A 317 49.15 -14.89 58.17
CA THR A 317 49.84 -16.09 58.66
C THR A 317 49.12 -17.28 58.05
N PRO A 318 49.77 -18.08 57.19
CA PRO A 318 49.12 -19.24 56.60
C PRO A 318 48.65 -20.19 57.69
N ILE A 319 47.36 -20.53 57.69
CA ILE A 319 46.88 -21.70 58.42
C ILE A 319 47.47 -22.91 57.69
N ALA A 320 48.08 -23.85 58.42
CA ALA A 320 48.76 -25.00 57.82
C ALA A 320 47.82 -25.79 56.90
N ASP A 321 48.36 -26.28 55.77
CA ASP A 321 47.62 -27.11 54.82
C ASP A 321 47.00 -28.31 55.53
N GLY A 322 45.68 -28.47 55.43
CA GLY A 322 44.93 -29.55 56.06
C GLY A 322 43.42 -29.34 56.04
N ASN A 323 42.67 -30.41 56.32
CA ASN A 323 41.22 -30.31 56.53
C ASN A 323 40.95 -29.78 57.95
N HIS A 324 40.51 -28.53 58.03
CA HIS A 324 40.08 -27.91 59.29
C HIS A 324 38.57 -28.10 59.45
N ARG A 325 38.17 -29.14 60.19
CA ARG A 325 36.76 -29.40 60.51
C ARG A 325 36.34 -28.55 61.70
N ILE A 326 35.35 -27.68 61.52
CA ILE A 326 34.75 -26.87 62.59
C ILE A 326 33.58 -27.67 63.18
N ALA A 327 33.72 -28.10 64.44
CA ALA A 327 32.70 -28.81 65.20
C ALA A 327 32.03 -27.87 66.22
N ASP A 328 30.89 -28.31 66.78
CA ASP A 328 30.21 -27.58 67.86
C ASP A 328 31.15 -27.42 69.07
N GLY A 329 31.38 -26.17 69.49
CA GLY A 329 32.36 -25.81 70.54
C GLY A 329 33.72 -25.31 70.05
N ASP A 330 34.03 -25.38 68.76
CA ASP A 330 35.28 -24.79 68.22
C ASP A 330 35.22 -23.25 68.26
N THR A 331 36.35 -22.62 68.59
CA THR A 331 36.46 -21.16 68.65
C THR A 331 37.19 -20.64 67.41
N ILE A 332 36.49 -19.81 66.62
CA ILE A 332 37.08 -19.09 65.50
C ILE A 332 37.58 -17.74 66.00
N THR A 333 38.88 -17.50 65.88
CA THR A 333 39.47 -16.21 66.28
C THR A 333 39.61 -15.33 65.04
N THR A 334 38.98 -14.15 65.08
CA THR A 334 39.11 -13.13 64.04
C THR A 334 39.79 -11.88 64.58
N VAL A 335 40.75 -11.33 63.83
CA VAL A 335 41.37 -10.03 64.12
C VAL A 335 41.16 -9.10 62.91
N GLY A 336 40.49 -7.97 63.12
CA GLY A 336 40.19 -7.02 62.04
C GLY A 336 39.26 -7.58 60.95
N GLY A 337 38.40 -8.55 61.30
CA GLY A 337 37.47 -9.20 60.35
C GLY A 337 38.05 -10.37 59.56
N ILE A 338 39.29 -10.78 59.84
CA ILE A 338 39.97 -11.90 59.17
C ILE A 338 40.14 -13.06 60.14
N ILE A 339 39.87 -14.29 59.69
CA ILE A 339 40.11 -15.51 60.46
C ILE A 339 41.61 -15.74 60.59
N THR A 340 42.12 -15.71 61.82
CA THR A 340 43.54 -15.89 62.12
C THR A 340 43.85 -17.24 62.75
N ALA A 341 42.85 -17.91 63.34
CA ALA A 341 43.00 -19.25 63.90
C ALA A 341 41.64 -19.95 64.04
N ILE A 342 41.67 -21.28 63.97
CA ILE A 342 40.59 -22.15 64.44
C ILE A 342 41.19 -23.00 65.56
N SER A 343 40.67 -22.87 66.77
CA SER A 343 41.09 -23.67 67.92
C SER A 343 39.97 -24.60 68.33
N LYS A 344 40.32 -25.88 68.50
CA LYS A 344 39.46 -26.84 69.21
C LYS A 344 39.37 -26.46 70.69
N PRO A 345 38.28 -26.80 71.39
CA PRO A 345 38.16 -26.59 72.83
C PRO A 345 39.30 -27.24 73.63
#